data_AF-A0A2M7IKX7-F1
#
_entry.id   AF-A0A2M7IKX7-F1
#
_cell.length_a   1.000
_cell.length_b   1.000
_cell.length_c   1.000
_cell.angle_alpha   90.00
_cell.angle_beta   90.00
_cell.angle_gamma   90.00
#
_symmetry.space_group_name_H-M   'P 1'
#
loop_
_entity.id
_entity.type
_entity.pdbx_description
1 polymer ?
#
loop_
_entity_poly.entity_id
_entity_poly.type
_entity_poly.pdbx_seq_one_letter_code
_entity_poly.pdbx_strand_id
1 'polypeptide(L)'
;MQILNSKKSIFNGIFIIVVLLMLFNIFLLKSAILGLILAVLWLFGAVAGIFGAKFAANQSNLYQKAMGLVLGLGLIILISSLFFYLFNFNSLAIILSYLIISGIIFYLILKFDIKPKFQKNIFRFDHNIIIYLILFILALFILFYNQTNQAIRSPWEAVPVLFFIIYFLATIFLLKTKNLILLSLHFFLTFIIAVVVYKIGYGFDPFVHRAAEYKLAELGYILPKPFYYIGQYTLVVFLSKIFFVPINLIDKILVPVLAAITLPVIGYYSLNKFVNNKNLLLIAYCLLLIAVTPLFFYTVPQSLANLFLLILIFLLFN
;
A
#
# COMPACT_ATOMS: atom_id res chain seq x y z
N MET A 1 27.09 -25.82 -7.47
CA MET A 1 27.28 -24.79 -6.41
C MET A 1 27.52 -23.38 -6.98
N GLN A 2 28.30 -23.19 -8.05
CA GLN A 2 28.60 -21.86 -8.63
C GLN A 2 27.38 -21.07 -9.16
N ILE A 3 26.37 -21.72 -9.74
CA ILE A 3 25.18 -21.01 -10.32
C ILE A 3 24.28 -20.36 -9.25
N LEU A 4 24.30 -20.86 -8.00
CA LEU A 4 23.49 -20.28 -6.92
C LEU A 4 24.13 -19.00 -6.34
N ASN A 5 25.45 -18.88 -6.39
CA ASN A 5 26.17 -17.69 -5.94
C ASN A 5 25.99 -16.49 -6.89
N SER A 6 25.80 -16.74 -8.20
CA SER A 6 25.63 -15.65 -9.17
C SER A 6 24.31 -14.89 -8.98
N LYS A 7 23.20 -15.59 -8.73
CA LYS A 7 21.88 -14.96 -8.54
C LYS A 7 21.80 -14.06 -7.31
N LYS A 8 22.47 -14.45 -6.22
CA LYS A 8 22.57 -13.63 -4.99
C LYS A 8 23.36 -12.35 -5.24
N SER A 9 24.52 -12.47 -5.89
CA SER A 9 25.35 -11.32 -6.25
C SER A 9 24.59 -10.31 -7.11
N ILE A 10 23.82 -10.80 -8.10
CA ILE A 10 22.99 -9.95 -8.97
C ILE A 10 21.91 -9.19 -8.18
N PHE A 11 21.16 -9.85 -7.29
CA PHE A 11 20.13 -9.18 -6.51
C PHE A 11 20.70 -8.08 -5.60
N ASN A 12 21.83 -8.35 -4.93
CA ASN A 12 22.51 -7.38 -4.09
C ASN A 12 22.98 -6.17 -4.92
N GLY A 13 23.56 -6.42 -6.09
CA GLY A 13 23.97 -5.38 -7.02
C GLY A 13 22.79 -4.51 -7.46
N ILE A 14 21.67 -5.11 -7.84
CA ILE A 14 20.44 -4.38 -8.23
C ILE A 14 19.95 -3.52 -7.06
N PHE A 15 19.92 -4.04 -5.83
CA PHE A 15 19.47 -3.27 -4.67
C PHE A 15 20.35 -2.04 -4.43
N ILE A 16 21.68 -2.20 -4.45
CA ILE A 16 22.63 -1.09 -4.30
C ILE A 16 22.42 -0.05 -5.41
N ILE A 17 22.25 -0.50 -6.66
CA ILE A 17 21.98 0.38 -7.80
C ILE A 17 20.69 1.17 -7.59
N VAL A 18 19.60 0.52 -7.15
CA VAL A 18 18.33 1.22 -6.86
C VAL A 18 18.52 2.28 -5.77
N VAL A 19 19.27 1.97 -4.70
CA VAL A 19 19.55 2.93 -3.62
C VAL A 19 20.36 4.12 -4.11
N LEU A 20 21.44 3.87 -4.86
CA LEU A 20 22.30 4.94 -5.40
C LEU A 20 21.57 5.79 -6.44
N LEU A 21 20.80 5.18 -7.34
CA LEU A 21 19.98 5.90 -8.32
C LEU A 21 18.88 6.73 -7.64
N MET A 22 18.32 6.24 -6.53
CA MET A 22 17.36 7.02 -5.75
C MET A 22 18.01 8.25 -5.15
N LEU A 23 19.18 8.12 -4.52
CA LEU A 23 19.93 9.26 -3.99
C LEU A 23 20.31 10.25 -5.11
N PHE A 24 20.79 9.74 -6.24
CA PHE A 24 21.08 10.54 -7.43
C PHE A 24 19.85 11.31 -7.90
N ASN A 25 18.67 10.68 -7.92
CA ASN A 25 17.41 11.35 -8.26
C ASN A 25 17.00 12.39 -7.20
N ILE A 26 17.20 12.11 -5.90
CA ILE A 26 16.91 13.04 -4.81
C ILE A 26 17.73 14.33 -4.92
N PHE A 27 19.04 14.20 -5.15
CA PHE A 27 19.94 15.35 -5.14
C PHE A 27 20.04 16.08 -6.48
N LEU A 28 20.00 15.35 -7.60
CA LEU A 28 20.37 15.91 -8.90
C LEU A 28 19.20 15.95 -9.88
N LEU A 29 18.65 14.79 -10.28
CA LEU A 29 17.67 14.74 -11.38
C LEU A 29 16.29 15.28 -11.00
N LYS A 30 15.83 15.01 -9.78
CA LYS A 30 14.49 15.35 -9.26
C LYS A 30 13.34 14.93 -10.18
N SER A 31 13.51 13.84 -10.92
CA SER A 31 12.49 13.33 -11.85
C SER A 31 11.41 12.56 -11.08
N ALA A 32 10.16 12.98 -11.24
CA ALA A 32 9.02 12.37 -10.56
C ALA A 32 8.76 10.93 -11.05
N ILE A 33 8.86 10.69 -12.36
CA ILE A 33 8.64 9.35 -12.95
C ILE A 33 9.73 8.39 -12.48
N LEU A 34 11.00 8.80 -12.55
CA LEU A 34 12.11 7.98 -12.10
C LEU A 34 12.04 7.73 -10.60
N GLY A 35 11.74 8.76 -9.80
CA GLY A 35 11.54 8.65 -8.36
C GLY A 35 10.47 7.64 -8.01
N LEU A 36 9.31 7.71 -8.66
CA LEU A 36 8.22 6.76 -8.47
C LEU A 36 8.64 5.32 -8.78
N ILE A 37 9.28 5.09 -9.93
CA ILE A 37 9.75 3.75 -10.34
C ILE A 37 10.74 3.20 -9.32
N LEU A 38 11.77 3.97 -8.97
CA LEU A 38 12.79 3.54 -8.02
C LEU A 38 12.21 3.32 -6.62
N ALA A 39 11.24 4.14 -6.19
CA ALA A 39 10.62 4.02 -4.88
C ALA A 39 9.74 2.79 -4.79
N VAL A 40 9.01 2.46 -5.87
CA VAL A 40 8.24 1.21 -5.96
C VAL A 40 9.17 0.00 -5.94
N LEU A 41 10.26 0.02 -6.71
CA LEU A 41 11.26 -1.06 -6.70
C LEU A 41 11.91 -1.24 -5.32
N TRP A 42 12.25 -0.13 -4.66
CA TRP A 42 12.81 -0.15 -3.31
C TRP A 42 11.79 -0.68 -2.29
N LEU A 43 10.58 -0.12 -2.22
CA LEU A 43 9.59 -0.48 -1.21
C LEU A 43 8.98 -1.87 -1.45
N PHE A 44 8.44 -2.12 -2.64
CA PHE A 44 7.73 -3.38 -2.93
C PHE A 44 8.68 -4.52 -3.36
N GLY A 45 9.80 -4.18 -3.99
CA GLY A 45 10.80 -5.15 -4.40
C GLY A 45 11.70 -5.57 -3.24
N ALA A 46 12.48 -4.61 -2.71
CA ALA A 46 13.48 -4.91 -1.69
C ALA A 46 12.90 -4.95 -0.28
N VAL A 47 12.33 -3.87 0.23
CA VAL A 47 11.86 -3.79 1.63
C VAL A 47 10.81 -4.86 1.91
N ALA A 48 9.72 -4.87 1.15
CA ALA A 48 8.63 -5.83 1.32
C ALA A 48 9.05 -7.26 0.97
N GLY A 49 9.89 -7.44 -0.05
CA GLY A 49 10.38 -8.77 -0.43
C GLY A 49 11.26 -9.40 0.66
N ILE A 50 12.19 -8.63 1.24
CA ILE A 50 13.15 -9.12 2.24
C ILE A 50 12.49 -9.35 3.59
N PHE A 51 11.68 -8.40 4.08
CA PHE A 51 10.92 -8.62 5.31
C PHE A 51 9.95 -9.80 5.16
N GLY A 52 9.24 -9.86 4.04
CA GLY A 52 8.33 -10.95 3.74
C GLY A 52 8.99 -12.31 3.72
N ALA A 53 10.08 -12.45 2.99
CA ALA A 53 10.80 -13.70 2.90
C ALA A 53 11.45 -14.11 4.24
N LYS A 54 11.79 -13.15 5.11
CA LYS A 54 12.31 -13.44 6.46
C LYS A 54 11.22 -13.89 7.43
N PHE A 55 10.13 -13.13 7.54
CA PHE A 55 9.11 -13.31 8.57
C PHE A 55 7.94 -14.20 8.13
N ALA A 56 7.82 -14.49 6.84
CA ALA A 56 6.78 -15.36 6.28
C ALA A 56 7.35 -16.37 5.25
N ALA A 57 8.56 -16.88 5.48
CA ALA A 57 9.31 -17.74 4.54
C ALA A 57 8.51 -18.94 3.99
N ASN A 58 7.65 -19.52 4.82
CA ASN A 58 6.85 -20.72 4.52
C ASN A 58 5.53 -20.40 3.81
N GLN A 59 5.18 -19.12 3.67
CA GLN A 59 3.94 -18.67 3.05
C GLN A 59 4.11 -18.41 1.55
N SER A 60 3.00 -18.11 0.86
CA SER A 60 3.02 -17.73 -0.55
C SER A 60 3.78 -16.43 -0.79
N ASN A 61 4.29 -16.23 -2.00
CA ASN A 61 5.00 -14.99 -2.36
C ASN A 61 4.13 -13.73 -2.18
N LEU A 62 2.82 -13.84 -2.48
CA LEU A 62 1.88 -12.74 -2.30
C LEU A 62 1.72 -12.38 -0.81
N TYR A 63 1.56 -13.39 0.05
CA TYR A 63 1.50 -13.19 1.50
C TYR A 63 2.80 -12.61 2.05
N GLN A 64 3.95 -13.14 1.61
CA GLN A 64 5.27 -12.60 1.97
C GLN A 64 5.35 -11.11 1.67
N LYS A 65 5.03 -10.69 0.43
CA LYS A 65 5.08 -9.29 0.05
C LYS A 65 4.11 -8.42 0.85
N ALA A 66 2.88 -8.89 1.09
CA ALA A 66 1.92 -8.15 1.92
C ALA A 66 2.43 -7.96 3.36
N MET A 67 2.91 -9.04 3.99
CA MET A 67 3.48 -9.00 5.33
C MET A 67 4.72 -8.11 5.41
N GLY A 68 5.62 -8.25 4.44
CA GLY A 68 6.83 -7.44 4.39
C GLY A 68 6.56 -5.96 4.14
N LEU A 69 5.51 -5.62 3.37
CA LEU A 69 5.07 -4.24 3.20
C LEU A 69 4.61 -3.64 4.53
N VAL A 70 3.78 -4.37 5.29
CA VAL A 70 3.30 -3.95 6.62
C VAL A 70 4.47 -3.71 7.57
N LEU A 71 5.41 -4.66 7.66
CA LEU A 71 6.60 -4.53 8.50
C LEU A 71 7.52 -3.39 8.05
N GLY A 72 7.72 -3.24 6.74
CA GLY A 72 8.52 -2.17 6.16
C GLY A 72 7.97 -0.79 6.45
N LEU A 73 6.65 -0.62 6.31
CA LEU A 73 5.97 0.64 6.64
C LEU A 73 6.00 0.91 8.15
N GLY A 74 5.82 -0.12 8.99
CA GLY A 74 6.00 0.00 10.43
C GLY A 74 7.41 0.50 10.79
N LEU A 75 8.45 -0.04 10.14
CA LEU A 75 9.82 0.41 10.34
C LEU A 75 10.02 1.86 9.86
N ILE A 76 9.44 2.24 8.71
CA ILE A 76 9.46 3.63 8.22
C ILE A 76 8.83 4.57 9.25
N ILE A 77 7.65 4.22 9.78
CA ILE A 77 6.93 5.00 10.79
C ILE A 77 7.81 5.19 12.03
N LEU A 78 8.39 4.10 12.55
CA LEU A 78 9.21 4.13 13.77
C LEU A 78 10.44 5.02 13.61
N ILE A 79 11.23 4.81 12.56
CA ILE A 79 12.46 5.58 12.32
C ILE A 79 12.12 7.06 12.06
N SER A 80 11.12 7.32 11.21
CA SER A 80 10.75 8.70 10.84
C SER A 80 10.18 9.47 12.03
N SER A 81 9.38 8.83 12.88
CA SER A 81 8.87 9.42 14.12
C SER A 81 9.99 9.72 15.11
N LEU A 82 11.00 8.85 15.21
CA LEU A 82 12.16 9.08 16.06
C LEU A 82 12.95 10.31 15.60
N PHE A 83 13.19 10.47 14.30
CA PHE A 83 13.80 11.69 13.77
C PHE A 83 12.97 12.94 14.03
N PHE A 84 11.65 12.87 13.87
CA PHE A 84 10.77 14.00 14.20
C PHE A 84 10.94 14.47 15.64
N TYR A 85 10.98 13.55 16.60
CA TYR A 85 11.09 13.91 18.01
C TYR A 85 12.47 14.45 18.37
N LEU A 86 13.54 13.84 17.86
CA LEU A 86 14.91 14.13 18.28
C LEU A 86 15.60 15.24 17.49
N PHE A 87 15.36 15.35 16.18
CA PHE A 87 16.21 16.15 15.28
C PHE A 87 15.43 17.02 14.27
N ASN A 88 14.09 17.07 14.38
CA ASN A 88 13.16 17.56 13.37
C ASN A 88 13.18 16.70 12.09
N PHE A 89 12.01 16.60 11.44
CA PHE A 89 11.80 15.79 10.25
C PHE A 89 12.00 16.59 8.95
N ASN A 90 13.18 17.18 8.80
CA ASN A 90 13.58 17.91 7.60
C ASN A 90 14.06 16.98 6.46
N SER A 91 14.46 17.54 5.31
CA SER A 91 14.96 16.75 4.17
C SER A 91 16.14 15.84 4.52
N LEU A 92 17.05 16.28 5.39
CA LEU A 92 18.18 15.46 5.84
C LEU A 92 17.70 14.26 6.65
N ALA A 93 16.77 14.46 7.59
CA ALA A 93 16.18 13.39 8.38
C ALA A 93 15.46 12.36 7.51
N ILE A 94 14.77 12.78 6.45
CA ILE A 94 14.11 11.87 5.49
C ILE A 94 15.15 11.01 4.75
N ILE A 95 16.23 11.63 4.27
CA ILE A 95 17.32 10.92 3.57
C ILE A 95 18.03 9.94 4.52
N LEU A 96 18.32 10.36 5.75
CA LEU A 96 18.91 9.50 6.77
C LEU A 96 17.97 8.33 7.13
N SER A 97 16.67 8.58 7.27
CA SER A 97 15.67 7.53 7.50
C SER A 97 15.72 6.50 6.37
N TYR A 98 15.71 6.97 5.11
CA TYR A 98 15.81 6.13 3.92
C TYR A 98 17.09 5.29 3.89
N LEU A 99 18.24 5.89 4.22
CA LEU A 99 19.53 5.22 4.28
C LEU A 99 19.59 4.18 5.39
N ILE A 100 19.08 4.48 6.59
CA ILE A 100 19.05 3.54 7.72
C ILE A 100 18.19 2.32 7.37
N ILE A 101 16.99 2.54 6.82
CA ILE A 101 16.11 1.44 6.38
C ILE A 101 16.82 0.61 5.31
N SER A 102 17.43 1.25 4.32
CA SER A 102 18.17 0.57 3.25
C SER A 102 19.35 -0.23 3.80
N GLY A 103 20.06 0.30 4.80
CA GLY A 103 21.14 -0.38 5.50
C GLY A 103 20.65 -1.60 6.28
N ILE A 104 19.52 -1.50 6.98
CA ILE A 104 18.87 -2.64 7.66
C ILE A 104 18.53 -3.73 6.65
N ILE A 105 17.89 -3.37 5.52
CA ILE A 105 17.55 -4.33 4.46
C ILE A 105 18.82 -4.98 3.89
N PHE A 106 19.87 -4.21 3.61
CA PHE A 106 21.14 -4.73 3.12
C PHE A 106 21.76 -5.72 4.10
N TYR A 107 21.78 -5.38 5.39
CA TYR A 107 22.26 -6.27 6.45
C TYR A 107 21.47 -7.59 6.48
N LEU A 108 20.14 -7.54 6.39
CA LEU A 108 19.30 -8.73 6.37
C LEU A 108 19.58 -9.61 5.14
N ILE A 109 19.78 -9.00 3.98
CA ILE A 109 20.17 -9.69 2.74
C ILE A 109 21.49 -10.46 2.92
N LEU A 110 22.50 -9.80 3.50
CA LEU A 110 23.82 -10.42 3.73
C LEU A 110 23.73 -11.57 4.74
N LYS A 111 23.03 -11.35 5.87
CA LYS A 111 22.98 -12.28 7.00
C LYS A 111 22.18 -13.55 6.74
N PHE A 112 21.03 -13.45 6.06
CA PHE A 112 20.03 -14.53 6.05
C PHE A 112 19.91 -15.30 4.73
N ASP A 113 20.82 -15.09 3.78
CA ASP A 113 20.78 -15.72 2.44
C ASP A 113 19.38 -15.73 1.80
N ILE A 114 18.66 -14.61 1.97
CA ILE A 114 17.24 -14.53 1.63
C ILE A 114 17.09 -14.59 0.11
N LYS A 115 16.41 -15.63 -0.37
CA LYS A 115 16.09 -15.83 -1.79
C LYS A 115 14.62 -15.50 -2.00
N PRO A 116 14.27 -14.32 -2.54
CA PRO A 116 12.88 -14.02 -2.85
C PRO A 116 12.32 -15.07 -3.81
N LYS A 117 11.18 -15.68 -3.45
CA LYS A 117 10.51 -16.68 -4.28
C LYS A 117 9.87 -15.98 -5.48
N PHE A 118 10.56 -15.94 -6.61
CA PHE A 118 9.93 -15.54 -7.87
C PHE A 118 8.98 -16.63 -8.35
N GLN A 119 7.67 -16.36 -8.34
CA GLN A 119 6.68 -17.24 -8.95
C GLN A 119 6.83 -17.19 -10.47
N LYS A 120 7.08 -18.35 -11.09
CA LYS A 120 7.22 -18.48 -12.55
C LYS A 120 5.89 -18.46 -13.32
N ASN A 121 4.74 -18.62 -12.66
CA ASN A 121 3.43 -18.64 -13.32
C ASN A 121 2.55 -17.53 -12.74
N ILE A 122 2.65 -16.32 -13.29
CA ILE A 122 1.95 -15.15 -12.75
C ILE A 122 0.54 -15.01 -13.36
N PHE A 123 0.28 -15.54 -14.56
CA PHE A 123 -1.06 -15.49 -15.16
C PHE A 123 -1.36 -16.75 -15.96
N ARG A 124 -2.37 -17.52 -15.52
CA ARG A 124 -3.13 -18.36 -16.43
C ARG A 124 -4.22 -17.48 -17.01
N PHE A 125 -4.21 -17.29 -18.33
CA PHE A 125 -5.25 -16.54 -19.01
C PHE A 125 -6.57 -17.33 -18.92
N ASP A 126 -7.53 -16.75 -18.22
CA ASP A 126 -8.91 -17.25 -18.10
C ASP A 126 -9.82 -16.13 -18.63
N HIS A 127 -10.80 -16.49 -19.45
CA HIS A 127 -11.76 -15.54 -20.01
C HIS A 127 -12.48 -14.76 -18.89
N ASN A 128 -12.71 -15.36 -17.71
CA ASN A 128 -13.33 -14.69 -16.57
C ASN A 128 -12.46 -13.55 -16.04
N ILE A 129 -11.12 -13.70 -16.08
CA ILE A 129 -10.19 -12.64 -15.68
C ILE A 129 -10.27 -11.47 -16.65
N ILE A 130 -10.32 -11.73 -17.96
CA ILE A 130 -10.41 -10.69 -18.98
C ILE A 130 -11.73 -9.91 -18.83
N ILE A 131 -12.86 -10.62 -18.71
CA ILE A 131 -14.17 -9.99 -18.52
C ILE A 131 -14.19 -9.15 -17.24
N TYR A 132 -13.65 -9.68 -16.13
CA TYR A 132 -13.50 -8.93 -14.89
C TYR A 132 -12.70 -7.63 -15.09
N LEU A 133 -11.56 -7.69 -15.78
CA LEU A 133 -10.71 -6.51 -16.00
C LEU A 133 -11.41 -5.46 -16.87
N ILE A 134 -12.17 -5.88 -17.88
CA ILE A 134 -13.00 -4.96 -18.69
C ILE A 134 -14.03 -4.26 -17.80
N LEU A 135 -14.78 -5.02 -16.99
CA LEU A 135 -15.78 -4.46 -16.07
C LEU A 135 -15.15 -3.53 -15.03
N PHE A 136 -13.97 -3.88 -14.50
CA PHE A 136 -13.21 -3.04 -13.58
C PHE A 136 -12.81 -1.71 -14.23
N ILE A 137 -12.29 -1.73 -15.46
CA ILE A 137 -11.92 -0.52 -16.20
C ILE A 137 -13.17 0.33 -16.49
N LEU A 138 -14.28 -0.28 -16.90
CA LEU A 138 -15.55 0.42 -17.12
C LEU A 138 -16.07 1.08 -15.84
N ALA A 139 -15.98 0.39 -14.70
CA ALA A 139 -16.38 0.95 -13.41
C ALA A 139 -15.50 2.15 -13.03
N LEU A 140 -14.18 2.06 -13.21
CA LEU A 140 -13.28 3.21 -13.01
C LEU A 140 -13.64 4.38 -13.93
N PHE A 141 -13.88 4.10 -15.21
CA PHE A 141 -14.26 5.12 -16.19
C PHE A 141 -15.54 5.87 -15.74
N ILE A 142 -16.55 5.14 -15.27
CA ILE A 142 -17.78 5.74 -14.74
C ILE A 142 -17.49 6.64 -13.52
N LEU A 143 -16.64 6.20 -12.59
CA LEU A 143 -16.28 7.02 -11.43
C LEU A 143 -15.56 8.31 -11.84
N PHE A 144 -14.60 8.23 -12.77
CA PHE A 144 -13.88 9.40 -13.28
C PHE A 144 -14.76 10.34 -14.10
N TYR A 145 -15.75 9.81 -14.82
CA TYR A 145 -16.69 10.63 -15.58
C TYR A 145 -17.68 11.37 -14.68
N ASN A 146 -18.06 10.78 -13.54
CA ASN A 146 -19.05 11.34 -12.61
C ASN A 146 -18.41 12.00 -11.38
N GLN A 147 -17.21 12.57 -11.53
CA GLN A 147 -16.60 13.38 -10.47
C GLN A 147 -17.38 14.67 -10.26
N THR A 148 -17.38 15.17 -9.03
CA THR A 148 -18.03 16.44 -8.68
C THR A 148 -17.12 17.39 -7.93
N ASN A 149 -17.41 18.69 -8.08
CA ASN A 149 -16.86 19.77 -7.25
C ASN A 149 -17.89 20.30 -6.24
N GLN A 150 -19.12 19.78 -6.26
CA GLN A 150 -20.19 20.21 -5.37
C GLN A 150 -20.02 19.61 -3.98
N ALA A 151 -20.50 20.32 -2.97
CA ALA A 151 -20.59 19.84 -1.59
C ALA A 151 -21.80 18.91 -1.41
N ILE A 152 -21.69 17.70 -1.96
CA ILE A 152 -22.69 16.62 -1.79
C ILE A 152 -22.45 15.88 -0.47
N ARG A 153 -23.50 15.27 0.09
CA ARG A 153 -23.40 14.58 1.40
C ARG A 153 -22.79 13.19 1.25
N SER A 154 -22.94 12.59 0.07
CA SER A 154 -22.50 11.23 -0.20
C SER A 154 -21.97 11.09 -1.62
N PRO A 155 -20.90 10.29 -1.86
CA PRO A 155 -20.43 10.07 -3.23
C PRO A 155 -21.49 9.40 -4.10
N TRP A 156 -22.46 8.69 -3.49
CA TRP A 156 -23.55 8.02 -4.18
C TRP A 156 -24.53 8.98 -4.86
N GLU A 157 -24.54 10.26 -4.50
CA GLU A 157 -25.36 11.27 -5.19
C GLU A 157 -24.84 11.56 -6.60
N ALA A 158 -23.54 11.38 -6.85
CA ALA A 158 -22.93 11.58 -8.17
C ALA A 158 -22.80 10.27 -8.97
N VAL A 159 -22.68 9.13 -8.29
CA VAL A 159 -22.43 7.84 -8.95
C VAL A 159 -23.73 7.24 -9.52
N PRO A 160 -23.80 6.98 -10.84
CA PRO A 160 -25.04 6.47 -11.45
C PRO A 160 -25.30 5.00 -11.09
N VAL A 161 -26.57 4.59 -11.14
CA VAL A 161 -27.01 3.19 -10.89
C VAL A 161 -26.23 2.17 -11.73
N LEU A 162 -25.83 2.53 -12.95
CA LEU A 162 -25.04 1.69 -13.85
C LEU A 162 -23.71 1.22 -13.23
N PHE A 163 -23.08 2.04 -12.38
CA PHE A 163 -21.87 1.63 -11.65
C PHE A 163 -22.12 0.39 -10.80
N PHE A 164 -23.24 0.35 -10.07
CA PHE A 164 -23.57 -0.77 -9.20
C PHE A 164 -23.87 -2.05 -9.98
N ILE A 165 -24.49 -1.94 -11.15
CA ILE A 165 -24.71 -3.07 -12.06
C ILE A 165 -23.37 -3.64 -12.53
N ILE A 166 -22.46 -2.79 -12.99
CA ILE A 166 -21.13 -3.20 -13.46
C ILE A 166 -20.31 -3.78 -12.30
N TYR A 167 -20.36 -3.15 -11.13
CA TYR A 167 -19.69 -3.61 -9.92
C TYR A 167 -20.18 -5.00 -9.52
N PHE A 168 -21.50 -5.22 -9.49
CA PHE A 168 -22.12 -6.50 -9.19
C PHE A 168 -21.70 -7.60 -10.19
N LEU A 169 -21.72 -7.29 -11.49
CA LEU A 169 -21.23 -8.21 -12.51
C LEU A 169 -19.74 -8.53 -12.32
N ALA A 170 -18.92 -7.53 -12.01
CA ALA A 170 -17.50 -7.74 -11.70
C ALA A 170 -17.32 -8.66 -10.49
N THR A 171 -18.14 -8.52 -9.44
CA THR A 171 -18.12 -9.42 -8.28
C THR A 171 -18.41 -10.87 -8.68
N ILE A 172 -19.38 -11.12 -9.58
CA ILE A 172 -19.68 -12.49 -10.06
C ILE A 172 -18.46 -13.11 -10.75
N PHE A 173 -17.81 -12.38 -11.66
CA PHE A 173 -16.63 -12.89 -12.37
C PHE A 173 -15.43 -13.06 -11.43
N LEU A 174 -15.24 -12.16 -10.46
CA LEU A 174 -14.25 -12.31 -9.41
C LEU A 174 -14.42 -13.63 -8.65
N LEU A 175 -15.63 -13.91 -8.17
CA LEU A 175 -15.92 -15.11 -7.38
C LEU A 175 -15.68 -16.41 -8.17
N LYS A 176 -15.88 -16.40 -9.49
CA LYS A 176 -15.54 -17.54 -10.37
C LYS A 176 -14.04 -17.80 -10.43
N THR A 177 -13.22 -16.75 -10.49
CA THR A 177 -11.75 -16.89 -10.61
C THR A 177 -11.05 -17.28 -9.30
N LYS A 178 -11.61 -16.89 -8.15
CA LYS A 178 -10.99 -17.06 -6.81
C LYS A 178 -9.57 -16.48 -6.73
N ASN A 179 -9.30 -15.43 -7.50
CA ASN A 179 -7.98 -14.82 -7.60
C ASN A 179 -7.81 -13.69 -6.59
N LEU A 180 -6.84 -13.80 -5.69
CA LEU A 180 -6.58 -12.80 -4.64
C LEU A 180 -6.09 -11.45 -5.20
N ILE A 181 -5.42 -11.43 -6.34
CA ILE A 181 -5.00 -10.17 -6.98
C ILE A 181 -6.24 -9.44 -7.50
N LEU A 182 -7.18 -10.16 -8.11
CA LEU A 182 -8.44 -9.56 -8.54
C LEU A 182 -9.28 -9.13 -7.34
N LEU A 183 -9.25 -9.87 -6.22
CA LEU A 183 -9.89 -9.46 -4.96
C LEU A 183 -9.29 -8.15 -4.44
N SER A 184 -7.96 -8.01 -4.45
CA SER A 184 -7.27 -6.76 -4.15
C SER A 184 -7.69 -5.61 -5.06
N LEU A 185 -7.77 -5.84 -6.38
CA LEU A 185 -8.27 -4.82 -7.30
C LEU A 185 -9.72 -4.45 -7.02
N HIS A 186 -10.58 -5.43 -6.69
CA HIS A 186 -11.99 -5.19 -6.43
C HIS A 186 -12.19 -4.31 -5.20
N PHE A 187 -11.46 -4.60 -4.11
CA PHE A 187 -11.51 -3.77 -2.91
C PHE A 187 -10.78 -2.45 -3.06
N PHE A 188 -9.75 -2.38 -3.91
CA PHE A 188 -9.20 -1.09 -4.34
C PHE A 188 -10.30 -0.21 -4.95
N LEU A 189 -11.04 -0.73 -5.93
CA LEU A 189 -12.16 0.00 -6.54
C LEU A 189 -13.17 0.47 -5.49
N THR A 190 -13.52 -0.37 -4.52
CA THR A 190 -14.42 0.01 -3.40
C THR A 190 -13.86 1.15 -2.57
N PHE A 191 -12.59 1.07 -2.14
CA PHE A 191 -12.00 2.04 -1.23
C PHE A 191 -11.71 3.40 -1.89
N ILE A 192 -11.53 3.44 -3.22
CA ILE A 192 -11.22 4.69 -3.92
C ILE A 192 -12.45 5.47 -4.41
N ILE A 193 -13.69 4.98 -4.20
CA ILE A 193 -14.90 5.65 -4.71
C ILE A 193 -14.95 7.11 -4.27
N ALA A 194 -14.85 7.37 -2.96
CA ALA A 194 -14.85 8.73 -2.43
C ALA A 194 -13.64 9.54 -2.95
N VAL A 195 -12.46 8.92 -3.03
CA VAL A 195 -11.23 9.57 -3.52
C VAL A 195 -11.37 10.06 -4.95
N VAL A 196 -12.03 9.28 -5.82
CA VAL A 196 -12.25 9.65 -7.22
C VAL A 196 -13.40 10.64 -7.33
N VAL A 197 -14.57 10.33 -6.77
CA VAL A 197 -15.79 11.14 -6.95
C VAL A 197 -15.62 12.57 -6.44
N TYR A 198 -15.00 12.74 -5.26
CA TYR A 198 -14.73 14.05 -4.70
C TYR A 198 -13.40 14.63 -5.21
N LYS A 199 -13.48 15.42 -6.29
CA LYS A 199 -12.30 15.96 -6.97
C LYS A 199 -11.41 16.79 -6.03
N ILE A 200 -12.02 17.65 -5.22
CA ILE A 200 -11.32 18.53 -4.27
C ILE A 200 -10.88 17.72 -3.03
N GLY A 201 -11.83 17.11 -2.34
CA GLY A 201 -11.62 16.32 -1.13
C GLY A 201 -12.96 16.08 -0.42
N TYR A 202 -12.94 15.34 0.67
CA TYR A 202 -14.13 14.95 1.41
C TYR A 202 -13.81 14.76 2.90
N GLY A 203 -14.81 15.00 3.75
CA GLY A 203 -14.64 15.04 5.21
C GLY A 203 -13.86 16.27 5.67
N PHE A 204 -14.01 16.64 6.95
CA PHE A 204 -13.24 17.71 7.57
C PHE A 204 -11.82 17.24 7.93
N ASP A 205 -11.73 16.09 8.61
CA ASP A 205 -10.47 15.55 9.15
C ASP A 205 -9.33 15.44 8.14
N PRO A 206 -9.52 14.91 6.90
CA PRO A 206 -8.42 14.80 5.94
C PRO A 206 -7.79 16.16 5.59
N PHE A 207 -8.55 17.26 5.60
CA PHE A 207 -7.98 18.58 5.35
C PHE A 207 -7.08 19.06 6.50
N VAL A 208 -7.48 18.80 7.76
CA VAL A 208 -6.70 19.17 8.94
C VAL A 208 -5.39 18.40 8.99
N HIS A 209 -5.45 17.09 8.75
CA HIS A 209 -4.27 16.23 8.72
C HIS A 209 -3.33 16.61 7.57
N ARG A 210 -3.85 16.83 6.37
CA ARG A 210 -3.07 17.28 5.21
C ARG A 210 -2.40 18.63 5.44
N ALA A 211 -3.08 19.58 6.09
CA ALA A 211 -2.47 20.86 6.43
C ALA A 211 -1.26 20.69 7.37
N ALA A 212 -1.37 19.82 8.36
CA ALA A 212 -0.27 19.48 9.25
C ALA A 212 0.90 18.83 8.50
N GLU A 213 0.63 17.92 7.56
CA GLU A 213 1.66 17.29 6.71
C GLU A 213 2.39 18.30 5.81
N TYR A 214 1.67 19.25 5.22
CA TYR A 214 2.29 20.34 4.47
C TYR A 214 3.22 21.17 5.36
N LYS A 215 2.77 21.52 6.57
CA LYS A 215 3.60 22.26 7.54
C LYS A 215 4.81 21.45 8.00
N LEU A 216 4.65 20.15 8.23
CA LEU A 216 5.75 19.25 8.53
C LEU A 216 6.77 19.18 7.39
N ALA A 217 6.31 19.08 6.15
CA ALA A 217 7.19 19.01 4.98
C ALA A 217 7.91 20.33 4.67
N GLU A 218 7.33 21.46 5.08
CA GLU A 218 7.88 22.80 4.93
C GLU A 218 8.90 23.11 6.05
N LEU A 219 8.50 22.93 7.30
CA LEU A 219 9.26 23.38 8.47
C LEU A 219 10.13 22.28 9.09
N GLY A 220 9.82 21.01 8.81
CA GLY A 220 10.42 19.86 9.49
C GLY A 220 9.85 19.60 10.89
N TYR A 221 8.90 20.40 11.38
CA TYR A 221 8.27 20.19 12.69
C TYR A 221 6.84 20.74 12.71
N ILE A 222 6.08 20.35 13.74
CA ILE A 222 4.75 20.89 14.07
C ILE A 222 4.72 21.13 15.59
N LEU A 223 4.11 22.25 16.03
CA LEU A 223 3.90 22.57 17.44
C LEU A 223 2.40 22.70 17.76
N PRO A 224 1.93 22.21 18.92
CA PRO A 224 2.65 21.30 19.82
C PRO A 224 2.95 19.95 19.12
N LYS A 225 4.04 19.27 19.52
CA LYS A 225 4.43 17.99 18.90
C LYS A 225 3.33 16.93 19.16
N PRO A 226 2.60 16.47 18.14
CA PRO A 226 1.49 15.54 18.35
C PRO A 226 2.02 14.15 18.66
N PHE A 227 1.50 13.48 19.69
CA PHE A 227 1.86 12.10 20.01
C PHE A 227 1.16 11.08 19.11
N TYR A 228 -0.17 11.18 19.01
CA TYR A 228 -0.99 10.15 18.36
C TYR A 228 -0.93 10.14 16.83
N TYR A 229 -0.60 11.28 16.19
CA TYR A 229 -0.77 11.45 14.74
C TYR A 229 0.53 11.37 13.95
N ILE A 230 1.66 11.46 14.64
CA ILE A 230 2.95 11.69 14.00
C ILE A 230 3.39 10.52 13.12
N GLY A 231 2.99 9.30 13.46
CA GLY A 231 3.30 8.12 12.66
C GLY A 231 2.74 8.23 11.23
N GLN A 232 1.49 8.68 11.07
CA GLN A 232 0.94 8.93 9.74
C GLN A 232 1.62 10.11 9.06
N TYR A 233 1.76 11.25 9.76
CA TYR A 233 2.27 12.47 9.12
C TYR A 233 3.70 12.26 8.59
N THR A 234 4.57 11.66 9.39
CA THR A 234 5.95 11.38 8.96
C THR A 234 5.97 10.35 7.85
N LEU A 235 5.08 9.35 7.85
CA LEU A 235 4.96 8.39 6.75
C LEU A 235 4.52 9.08 5.45
N VAL A 236 3.49 9.93 5.47
CA VAL A 236 3.00 10.63 4.28
C VAL A 236 4.08 11.56 3.72
N VAL A 237 4.74 12.34 4.58
CA VAL A 237 5.83 13.24 4.16
C VAL A 237 7.02 12.44 3.62
N PHE A 238 7.40 11.35 4.28
CA PHE A 238 8.46 10.44 3.81
C PHE A 238 8.14 9.89 2.43
N LEU A 239 6.96 9.29 2.26
CA LEU A 239 6.54 8.71 0.98
C LEU A 239 6.45 9.77 -0.11
N SER A 240 5.89 10.94 0.18
CA SER A 240 5.80 12.05 -0.78
C SER A 240 7.19 12.46 -1.30
N LYS A 241 8.17 12.58 -0.41
CA LYS A 241 9.54 13.01 -0.77
C LYS A 241 10.34 11.91 -1.46
N ILE A 242 10.18 10.64 -1.07
CA ILE A 242 10.89 9.51 -1.69
C ILE A 242 10.27 9.11 -3.04
N PHE A 243 8.94 9.13 -3.15
CA PHE A 243 8.23 8.76 -4.39
C PHE A 243 8.14 9.93 -5.37
N PHE A 244 8.47 11.16 -4.96
CA PHE A 244 8.26 12.38 -5.73
C PHE A 244 6.80 12.60 -6.13
N VAL A 245 5.88 12.22 -5.23
CA VAL A 245 4.44 12.33 -5.41
C VAL A 245 3.91 13.42 -4.48
N PRO A 246 2.98 14.31 -4.92
CA PRO A 246 2.44 15.34 -4.05
C PRO A 246 1.81 14.79 -2.77
N ILE A 247 2.00 15.49 -1.64
CA ILE A 247 1.43 15.13 -0.32
C ILE A 247 -0.07 14.86 -0.44
N ASN A 248 -0.83 15.75 -1.09
CA ASN A 248 -2.26 15.58 -1.33
C ASN A 248 -2.62 14.23 -1.97
N LEU A 249 -1.81 13.72 -2.91
CA LEU A 249 -2.10 12.44 -3.54
C LEU A 249 -1.79 11.29 -2.59
N ILE A 250 -0.64 11.29 -1.91
CA ILE A 250 -0.29 10.27 -0.92
C ILE A 250 -1.33 10.23 0.19
N ASP A 251 -1.67 11.37 0.79
CA ASP A 251 -2.71 11.51 1.80
C ASP A 251 -4.03 10.90 1.31
N LYS A 252 -4.52 11.25 0.11
CA LYS A 252 -5.78 10.67 -0.39
C LYS A 252 -5.77 9.15 -0.57
N ILE A 253 -4.65 8.56 -1.01
CA ILE A 253 -4.63 7.16 -1.46
C ILE A 253 -3.94 6.19 -0.51
N LEU A 254 -3.18 6.65 0.48
CA LEU A 254 -2.32 5.80 1.31
C LEU A 254 -3.10 4.65 1.95
N VAL A 255 -4.12 4.94 2.77
CA VAL A 255 -4.89 3.89 3.44
C VAL A 255 -5.73 3.07 2.45
N PRO A 256 -6.48 3.66 1.49
CA PRO A 256 -7.21 2.89 0.48
C PRO A 256 -6.35 1.87 -0.28
N VAL A 257 -5.15 2.28 -0.72
CA VAL A 257 -4.22 1.41 -1.44
C VAL A 257 -3.65 0.34 -0.51
N LEU A 258 -3.20 0.71 0.68
CA LEU A 258 -2.64 -0.25 1.63
C LEU A 258 -3.67 -1.28 2.06
N ALA A 259 -4.90 -0.87 2.37
CA ALA A 259 -5.99 -1.77 2.75
C ALA A 259 -6.32 -2.75 1.60
N ALA A 260 -6.39 -2.27 0.36
CA ALA A 260 -6.66 -3.11 -0.80
C ALA A 260 -5.55 -4.14 -1.10
N ILE A 261 -4.29 -3.80 -0.84
CA ILE A 261 -3.16 -4.71 -1.04
C ILE A 261 -3.04 -5.71 0.11
N THR A 262 -3.16 -5.25 1.35
CA THR A 262 -2.82 -6.04 2.54
C THR A 262 -3.98 -6.86 3.06
N LEU A 263 -5.19 -6.31 3.18
CA LEU A 263 -6.32 -7.03 3.78
C LEU A 263 -6.68 -8.26 2.94
N PRO A 264 -6.99 -8.16 1.62
CA PRO A 264 -7.40 -9.32 0.82
C PRO A 264 -6.43 -10.50 0.91
N VAL A 265 -5.14 -10.22 0.98
CA VAL A 265 -4.09 -11.23 1.05
C VAL A 265 -3.97 -11.79 2.47
N ILE A 266 -3.69 -10.95 3.46
CA ILE A 266 -3.39 -11.40 4.83
C ILE A 266 -4.60 -12.11 5.43
N GLY A 267 -5.79 -11.49 5.38
CA GLY A 267 -6.98 -12.08 5.98
C GLY A 267 -7.45 -13.37 5.28
N TYR A 268 -7.29 -13.50 3.95
CA TYR A 268 -7.60 -14.76 3.27
C TYR A 268 -6.72 -15.90 3.79
N TYR A 269 -5.40 -15.69 3.88
CA TYR A 269 -4.48 -16.73 4.35
C TYR A 269 -4.68 -17.07 5.82
N SER A 270 -4.99 -16.08 6.67
CA SER A 270 -5.31 -16.30 8.07
C SER A 270 -6.59 -17.12 8.26
N LEU A 271 -7.66 -16.80 7.53
CA LEU A 271 -8.95 -17.47 7.67
C LEU A 271 -9.03 -18.83 6.96
N ASN A 272 -8.18 -19.08 5.96
CA ASN A 272 -8.11 -20.37 5.26
C ASN A 272 -7.74 -21.56 6.16
N LYS A 273 -7.31 -21.31 7.40
CA LYS A 273 -7.07 -22.36 8.40
C LYS A 273 -8.33 -22.89 9.08
N PHE A 274 -9.41 -22.10 9.09
CA PHE A 274 -10.65 -22.43 9.80
C PHE A 274 -11.76 -22.90 8.85
N VAL A 275 -11.69 -22.51 7.57
CA VAL A 275 -12.73 -22.81 6.59
C VAL A 275 -12.15 -23.65 5.45
N ASN A 276 -12.44 -24.95 5.45
CA ASN A 276 -11.97 -25.89 4.42
C ASN A 276 -12.58 -25.61 3.04
N ASN A 277 -13.83 -25.13 3.00
CA ASN A 277 -14.50 -24.82 1.75
C ASN A 277 -14.06 -23.45 1.21
N LYS A 278 -13.19 -23.45 0.19
CA LYS A 278 -12.63 -22.24 -0.43
C LYS A 278 -13.69 -21.26 -0.97
N ASN A 279 -14.84 -21.76 -1.43
CA ASN A 279 -15.92 -20.88 -1.91
C ASN A 279 -16.57 -20.15 -0.75
N LEU A 280 -16.90 -20.89 0.32
CA LEU A 280 -17.47 -20.32 1.53
C LEU A 280 -16.51 -19.31 2.16
N LEU A 281 -15.22 -19.65 2.23
CA LEU A 281 -14.17 -18.75 2.71
C LEU A 281 -14.15 -17.44 1.92
N LEU A 282 -14.12 -17.51 0.58
CA LEU A 282 -14.05 -16.32 -0.26
C LEU A 282 -15.29 -15.44 -0.09
N ILE A 283 -16.49 -16.03 -0.07
CA ILE A 283 -17.75 -15.29 0.11
C ILE A 283 -17.80 -14.65 1.50
N ALA A 284 -17.55 -15.41 2.55
CA ALA A 284 -17.53 -14.90 3.93
C ALA A 284 -16.51 -13.77 4.08
N TYR A 285 -15.36 -13.91 3.42
CA TYR A 285 -14.32 -12.90 3.49
C TYR A 285 -14.66 -11.63 2.69
N CYS A 286 -15.28 -11.75 1.52
CA CYS A 286 -15.83 -10.58 0.81
C CYS A 286 -16.84 -9.83 1.68
N LEU A 287 -17.75 -10.53 2.36
CA LEU A 287 -18.74 -9.92 3.25
C LEU A 287 -18.05 -9.19 4.43
N LEU A 288 -17.03 -9.80 5.02
CA LEU A 288 -16.25 -9.17 6.08
C LEU A 288 -15.55 -7.90 5.60
N LEU A 289 -14.91 -7.94 4.42
CA LEU A 289 -14.24 -6.78 3.85
C LEU A 289 -15.23 -5.65 3.47
N ILE A 290 -16.43 -6.00 3.02
CA ILE A 290 -17.52 -5.02 2.81
C ILE A 290 -17.89 -4.36 4.15
N ALA A 291 -18.05 -5.14 5.22
CA ALA A 291 -18.42 -4.61 6.54
C ALA A 291 -17.39 -3.61 7.10
N VAL A 292 -16.09 -3.81 6.84
CA VAL A 292 -15.02 -2.91 7.30
C VAL A 292 -14.67 -1.79 6.31
N THR A 293 -15.32 -1.74 5.15
CA THR A 293 -15.07 -0.72 4.11
C THR A 293 -15.14 0.73 4.61
N PRO A 294 -16.10 1.11 5.48
CA PRO A 294 -16.17 2.48 6.02
C PRO A 294 -14.90 2.93 6.77
N LEU A 295 -14.03 2.00 7.19
CA LEU A 295 -12.80 2.34 7.92
C LEU A 295 -11.64 2.77 7.01
N PHE A 296 -11.66 2.39 5.73
CA PHE A 296 -10.47 2.41 4.87
C PHE A 296 -10.61 3.18 3.57
N PHE A 297 -11.74 3.87 3.34
CA PHE A 297 -11.93 4.67 2.13
C PHE A 297 -11.15 6.00 2.15
N TYR A 298 -10.47 6.32 3.26
CA TYR A 298 -9.76 7.58 3.47
C TYR A 298 -8.57 7.42 4.41
N THR A 299 -7.61 8.35 4.32
CA THR A 299 -6.43 8.38 5.19
C THR A 299 -6.61 9.44 6.27
N VAL A 300 -6.59 8.97 7.50
CA VAL A 300 -6.38 9.75 8.73
C VAL A 300 -5.58 8.86 9.69
N PRO A 301 -5.06 9.38 10.82
CA PRO A 301 -4.24 8.58 11.72
C PRO A 301 -5.00 7.37 12.25
N GLN A 302 -6.29 7.56 12.54
CA GLN A 302 -7.17 6.49 13.02
C GLN A 302 -7.36 5.38 11.98
N SER A 303 -7.58 5.71 10.71
CA SER A 303 -7.79 4.71 9.66
C SER A 303 -6.53 3.87 9.41
N LEU A 304 -5.34 4.51 9.45
CA LEU A 304 -4.08 3.77 9.35
C LEU A 304 -3.84 2.88 10.59
N ALA A 305 -4.14 3.36 11.79
CA ALA A 305 -4.04 2.56 13.01
C ALA A 305 -5.02 1.38 13.00
N ASN A 306 -6.27 1.61 12.58
CA ASN A 306 -7.29 0.57 12.41
C ASN A 306 -6.84 -0.49 11.39
N LEU A 307 -6.15 -0.08 10.31
CA LEU A 307 -5.63 -1.00 9.32
C LEU A 307 -4.56 -1.92 9.94
N PHE A 308 -3.58 -1.35 10.66
CA PHE A 308 -2.58 -2.16 11.35
C PHE A 308 -3.18 -3.05 12.44
N LEU A 309 -4.17 -2.56 13.19
CA LEU A 309 -4.87 -3.35 14.21
C LEU A 309 -5.61 -4.54 13.58
N LEU A 310 -6.35 -4.33 12.48
CA LEU A 310 -7.06 -5.41 11.80
C LEU A 310 -6.10 -6.44 11.21
N ILE A 311 -4.97 -5.98 10.66
CA ILE A 311 -3.89 -6.87 10.20
C ILE A 311 -3.34 -7.68 11.38
N LEU A 312 -3.07 -7.05 12.52
CA LEU A 312 -2.60 -7.74 13.72
C LEU A 312 -3.61 -8.80 14.18
N ILE A 313 -4.90 -8.49 14.19
CA ILE A 313 -5.97 -9.45 14.50
C ILE A 313 -5.91 -10.64 13.54
N PHE A 314 -5.78 -10.42 12.22
CA PHE A 314 -5.62 -11.52 11.28
C PHE A 314 -4.35 -12.34 11.53
N LEU A 315 -3.26 -11.69 11.93
CA LEU A 315 -2.00 -12.38 12.21
C LEU A 315 -2.08 -13.27 13.47
N LEU A 316 -2.93 -12.95 14.45
CA LEU A 316 -3.17 -13.82 15.61
C LEU A 316 -3.79 -15.17 15.23
N PHE A 317 -4.41 -15.24 14.05
CA PHE A 317 -5.00 -16.46 13.50
C PHE A 317 -4.05 -17.24 12.57
N ASN A 318 -2.82 -16.75 12.34
CA ASN A 318 -1.84 -17.37 11.45
C ASN A 318 -0.66 -17.99 12.21
#